data_AF-A0A7S3RIZ2-F1
#
_entry.id   AF-A0A7S3RIZ2-F1
#
_cell.length_a   1.000
_cell.length_b   1.000
_cell.length_c   1.000
_cell.angle_alpha   90.00
_cell.angle_beta   90.00
_cell.angle_gamma   90.00
#
_symmetry.space_group_name_H-M   'P 1'
#
loop_
_entity.id
_entity.type
_entity.pdbx_description
1 polymer ?
#
loop_
_entity_poly.entity_id
_entity_poly.type
_entity_poly.pdbx_seq_one_letter_code
_entity_poly.pdbx_strand_id
1 'polypeptide(L)'
;QVNMCCCIPQGQLTLAASIDDTCMGRGEALDIAVAVNNESSSIPERMYADVREYVSWHAGGHSNHQSRTIAYAEYNPADVEGLGRKSKHELRAIKENPGSRMEMLALMHRSLQNREARQPLRCNPTARDTYQGRVLSVRHVMAVRVKTPYCVTDPELALPIRIAGRLPEVIVQGTVIVQGTEIVDAAPKKLPQPVEAMPIAMPIGPQALRTQQVLNAKPADWEATVVVAAPVTLPMAEASMGGIVAQAQQFCEEEVQLAPQAEEAQGQPGTFLALMELMDRTYDDLSMLRKLCTFERDTWGPLLTHLGPTEYAKVVHKIGLALDRPRAAEFLAKQLEGGLTVRHITQCLLNESVSGESQNAQLVCRLAPLCNDLATRPEARAELEYCLTEWERILTASTLDA
;
A
#
# COMPACT_ATOMS: atom_id res chain seq x y z
N GLN A 1 20.18 -5.22 -11.32
CA GLN A 1 21.59 -5.42 -11.75
C GLN A 1 22.49 -4.62 -10.82
N VAL A 2 23.67 -5.13 -10.45
CA VAL A 2 24.62 -4.44 -9.56
C VAL A 2 25.80 -3.94 -10.37
N ASN A 3 26.03 -2.63 -10.39
CA ASN A 3 27.10 -2.01 -11.19
C ASN A 3 28.12 -1.31 -10.28
N MET A 4 29.40 -1.42 -10.62
CA MET A 4 30.49 -0.65 -10.03
C MET A 4 30.78 0.58 -10.88
N CYS A 5 30.91 1.75 -10.24
CA CYS A 5 31.12 3.05 -10.89
C CYS A 5 30.12 3.31 -12.03
N CYS A 6 28.85 2.95 -11.80
CA CYS A 6 27.71 3.04 -12.73
C CYS A 6 27.78 2.14 -13.98
N CYS A 7 28.96 1.72 -14.43
CA CYS A 7 29.13 1.15 -15.78
C CYS A 7 29.70 -0.28 -15.82
N ILE A 8 30.32 -0.79 -14.75
CA ILE A 8 30.96 -2.11 -14.75
C ILE A 8 30.02 -3.12 -14.10
N PRO A 9 29.43 -4.06 -14.84
CA PRO A 9 28.52 -5.04 -14.25
C PRO A 9 29.28 -5.96 -13.30
N GLN A 10 28.88 -5.99 -12.03
CA GLN A 10 29.44 -6.88 -11.00
C GLN A 10 28.60 -8.16 -10.81
N GLY A 11 27.46 -8.25 -11.48
CA GLY A 11 26.55 -9.38 -11.43
C GLY A 11 25.11 -8.96 -11.14
N GLN A 12 24.33 -9.90 -10.62
CA GLN A 12 22.93 -9.70 -10.27
C GLN A 12 22.71 -9.95 -8.78
N LEU A 13 21.75 -9.24 -8.19
CA LEU A 13 21.30 -9.48 -6.83
C LEU A 13 19.79 -9.46 -6.89
N THR A 14 19.17 -10.55 -6.45
CA THR A 14 17.72 -10.74 -6.46
C THR A 14 17.20 -10.54 -5.05
N LEU A 15 16.24 -9.63 -4.89
CA LEU A 15 15.56 -9.34 -3.64
C LEU A 15 14.11 -9.76 -3.76
N ALA A 16 13.61 -10.49 -2.76
CA ALA A 16 12.20 -10.77 -2.63
C ALA A 16 11.78 -10.52 -1.19
N ALA A 17 10.64 -9.87 -0.98
CA ALA A 17 10.09 -9.63 0.34
C ALA A 17 8.63 -10.08 0.39
N SER A 18 8.22 -10.58 1.54
CA SER A 18 6.85 -10.95 1.85
C SER A 18 6.40 -10.17 3.09
N ILE A 19 5.20 -9.62 3.01
CA ILE A 19 4.58 -8.81 4.05
C ILE A 19 3.22 -9.42 4.37
N ASP A 20 2.88 -9.51 5.65
CA ASP A 20 1.58 -10.05 6.09
C ASP A 20 0.39 -9.17 5.70
N ASP A 21 0.50 -7.87 5.93
CA ASP A 21 -0.53 -6.89 5.57
C ASP A 21 0.11 -5.63 4.99
N THR A 22 -0.44 -5.10 3.91
CA THR A 22 -0.01 -3.81 3.37
C THR A 22 -0.73 -2.64 4.05
N CYS A 23 -1.68 -2.93 4.94
CA CYS A 23 -2.31 -1.97 5.84
C CYS A 23 -1.68 -2.05 7.23
N MET A 24 -1.26 -0.91 7.77
CA MET A 24 -0.60 -0.82 9.07
C MET A 24 -1.21 0.30 9.91
N GLY A 25 -1.55 0.02 11.17
CA GLY A 25 -1.97 1.04 12.13
C GLY A 25 -0.79 1.84 12.69
N ARG A 26 -1.08 3.01 13.26
CA ARG A 26 -0.09 3.82 13.97
C ARG A 26 0.36 3.07 15.23
N GLY A 27 1.67 2.93 15.45
CA GLY A 27 2.22 2.18 16.58
C GLY A 27 2.21 0.65 16.40
N GLU A 28 1.58 0.13 15.35
CA GLU A 28 1.56 -1.31 15.07
C GLU A 28 2.90 -1.78 14.51
N ALA A 29 3.19 -3.06 14.69
CA ALA A 29 4.34 -3.72 14.09
C ALA A 29 3.90 -4.42 12.81
N LEU A 30 4.67 -4.24 11.74
CA LEU A 30 4.51 -4.95 10.49
C LEU A 30 5.59 -6.03 10.38
N ASP A 31 5.20 -7.26 10.16
CA ASP A 31 6.14 -8.35 9.97
C ASP A 31 6.57 -8.46 8.51
N ILE A 32 7.88 -8.42 8.28
CA ILE A 32 8.48 -8.49 6.96
C ILE A 32 9.44 -9.66 6.92
N ALA A 33 9.20 -10.61 6.02
CA ALA A 33 10.14 -11.67 5.66
C ALA A 33 10.89 -11.27 4.39
N VAL A 34 12.20 -11.53 4.33
CA VAL A 34 13.00 -11.23 3.13
C VAL A 34 13.82 -12.44 2.73
N ALA A 35 13.95 -12.66 1.42
CA ALA A 35 14.89 -13.59 0.83
C ALA A 35 15.81 -12.81 -0.12
N VAL A 36 17.10 -13.12 -0.07
CA VAL A 36 18.11 -12.49 -0.93
C VAL A 36 18.92 -13.56 -1.61
N ASN A 37 19.21 -13.38 -2.89
CA ASN A 37 20.20 -14.19 -3.58
C ASN A 37 21.23 -13.29 -4.25
N ASN A 38 22.47 -13.36 -3.77
CA ASN A 38 23.59 -12.62 -4.31
C ASN A 38 24.32 -13.42 -5.40
N GLU A 39 24.21 -12.97 -6.64
CA GLU A 39 24.95 -13.47 -7.81
C GLU A 39 25.98 -12.45 -8.31
N SER A 40 26.41 -11.57 -7.41
CA SER A 40 27.40 -10.55 -7.69
C SER A 40 28.72 -10.86 -7.01
N SER A 41 29.81 -10.29 -7.51
CA SER A 41 31.11 -10.27 -6.85
C SER A 41 31.16 -9.34 -5.64
N SER A 42 30.15 -8.48 -5.46
CA SER A 42 30.06 -7.53 -4.36
C SER A 42 29.60 -8.22 -3.07
N ILE A 43 30.17 -7.79 -1.95
CA ILE A 43 29.76 -8.24 -0.61
C ILE A 43 28.87 -7.15 -0.02
N PRO A 44 27.57 -7.41 0.17
CA PRO A 44 26.69 -6.52 0.92
C PRO A 44 27.25 -6.18 2.30
N GLU A 45 27.24 -4.90 2.67
CA GLU A 45 27.71 -4.43 3.98
C GLU A 45 26.62 -4.57 5.04
N ARG A 46 25.38 -4.22 4.68
CA ARG A 46 24.22 -4.27 5.56
C ARG A 46 22.93 -4.39 4.75
N MET A 47 21.89 -4.87 5.39
CA MET A 47 20.56 -4.95 4.82
C MET A 47 19.55 -4.40 5.83
N TYR A 48 18.64 -3.56 5.38
CA TYR A 48 17.64 -2.96 6.25
C TYR A 48 16.32 -2.76 5.50
N ALA A 49 15.24 -2.74 6.27
CA ALA A 49 13.93 -2.33 5.82
C ALA A 49 13.56 -1.00 6.49
N ASP A 50 12.97 -0.09 5.74
CA ASP A 50 12.44 1.16 6.27
C ASP A 50 11.09 1.52 5.66
N VAL A 51 10.24 2.20 6.43
CA VAL A 51 9.02 2.80 5.89
C VAL A 51 9.20 4.30 5.84
N ARG A 52 8.98 4.86 4.65
CA ARG A 52 9.09 6.29 4.39
C ARG A 52 7.71 6.88 4.14
N GLU A 53 7.41 7.93 4.88
CA GLU A 53 6.29 8.82 4.63
C GLU A 53 6.77 9.93 3.69
N TYR A 54 6.09 10.10 2.56
CA TYR A 54 6.28 11.22 1.65
C TYR A 54 5.02 12.08 1.68
N VAL A 55 5.19 13.35 2.01
CA VAL A 55 4.15 14.36 2.00
C VAL A 55 4.45 15.31 0.86
N SER A 56 3.52 15.49 -0.07
CA SER A 56 3.62 16.50 -1.13
C SER A 56 2.41 17.40 -1.13
N TRP A 57 2.60 18.69 -1.38
CA TRP A 57 1.51 19.66 -1.45
C TRP A 57 1.74 20.71 -2.54
N HIS A 58 0.62 21.23 -3.05
CA HIS A 58 0.58 22.18 -4.15
C HIS A 58 -0.34 23.34 -3.80
N ALA A 59 0.17 24.57 -3.80
CA ALA A 59 -0.61 25.77 -3.53
C ALA A 59 -0.06 26.97 -4.32
N GLY A 60 -0.96 27.76 -4.94
CA GLY A 60 -0.58 29.01 -5.63
C GLY A 60 0.48 28.84 -6.73
N GLY A 61 0.49 27.71 -7.44
CA GLY A 61 1.50 27.42 -8.47
C GLY A 61 2.84 26.88 -7.94
N HIS A 62 2.99 26.75 -6.62
CA HIS A 62 4.16 26.15 -5.99
C HIS A 62 3.89 24.70 -5.58
N SER A 63 4.91 23.85 -5.71
CA SER A 63 4.92 22.50 -5.19
C SER A 63 6.02 22.34 -4.14
N ASN A 64 5.77 21.57 -3.10
CA ASN A 64 6.78 21.22 -2.13
C ASN A 64 6.58 19.78 -1.66
N HIS A 65 7.65 19.16 -1.16
CA HIS A 65 7.62 17.80 -0.66
C HIS A 65 8.51 17.65 0.58
N GLN A 66 8.11 16.74 1.47
CA GLN A 66 8.84 16.33 2.65
C GLN A 66 8.87 14.81 2.71
N SER A 67 10.00 14.23 3.06
CA SER A 67 10.10 12.79 3.36
C SER A 67 10.62 12.57 4.78
N ARG A 68 10.12 11.53 5.45
CA ARG A 68 10.65 11.08 6.74
C ARG A 68 10.56 9.57 6.88
N THR A 69 11.53 8.96 7.55
CA THR A 69 11.47 7.55 7.94
C THR A 69 10.64 7.40 9.21
N ILE A 70 9.59 6.60 9.15
CA ILE A 70 8.65 6.37 10.26
C ILE A 70 8.77 4.97 10.88
N ALA A 71 9.50 4.06 10.23
CA ALA A 71 9.85 2.77 10.79
C ALA A 71 11.18 2.30 10.17
N TYR A 72 11.99 1.60 10.95
CA TYR A 72 13.31 1.12 10.52
C TYR A 72 13.63 -0.20 11.25
N ALA A 73 14.15 -1.17 10.52
CA ALA A 73 14.78 -2.35 11.10
C ALA A 73 15.96 -2.80 10.25
N GLU A 74 17.00 -3.28 10.91
CA GLU A 74 18.21 -3.79 10.29
C GLU A 74 18.24 -5.31 10.42
N TYR A 75 18.67 -6.00 9.37
CA TYR A 75 18.85 -7.44 9.34
C TYR A 75 20.30 -7.77 9.65
N ASN A 76 20.51 -8.76 10.50
CA ASN A 76 21.83 -9.32 10.72
C ASN A 76 22.24 -10.13 9.47
N PRO A 77 23.37 -9.82 8.82
CA PRO A 77 23.84 -10.54 7.64
C PRO A 77 23.99 -12.06 7.84
N ALA A 78 24.24 -12.52 9.07
CA ALA A 78 24.36 -13.94 9.38
C ALA A 78 23.02 -14.69 9.34
N ASP A 79 21.91 -13.96 9.53
CA ASP A 79 20.56 -14.54 9.62
C ASP A 79 19.84 -14.53 8.26
N VAL A 80 20.41 -13.87 7.24
CA VAL A 80 19.86 -13.79 5.89
C VAL A 80 20.63 -14.73 4.95
N GLU A 81 20.04 -15.89 4.67
CA GLU A 81 20.59 -16.83 3.70
C GLU A 81 20.73 -16.16 2.31
N GLY A 82 21.81 -16.50 1.60
CA GLY A 82 22.06 -16.01 0.23
C GLY A 82 22.67 -14.61 0.13
N LEU A 83 22.86 -13.89 1.25
CA LEU A 83 23.59 -12.61 1.27
C LEU A 83 25.12 -12.79 1.14
N GLY A 84 25.61 -13.97 1.49
CA GLY A 84 27.03 -14.33 1.45
C GLY A 84 27.67 -14.23 0.07
N ARG A 85 29.01 -14.11 0.05
CA ARG A 85 29.78 -14.05 -1.19
C ARG A 85 29.82 -15.44 -1.85
N LYS A 86 29.37 -15.53 -3.10
CA LYS A 86 29.60 -16.72 -3.92
C LYS A 86 31.00 -16.70 -4.53
N SER A 87 31.63 -17.86 -4.62
CA SER A 87 32.92 -17.99 -5.29
C SER A 87 32.78 -17.76 -6.80
N LYS A 88 33.85 -17.33 -7.47
CA LYS A 88 33.84 -17.14 -8.94
C LYS A 88 33.49 -18.44 -9.69
N HIS A 89 33.82 -19.60 -9.10
CA HIS A 89 33.50 -20.90 -9.65
C HIS A 89 31.99 -21.19 -9.55
N GLU A 90 31.37 -20.94 -8.40
CA GLU A 90 29.91 -21.04 -8.22
C GLU A 90 29.16 -20.11 -9.18
N LEU A 91 29.60 -18.86 -9.32
CA LEU A 91 28.98 -17.90 -10.22
C LEU A 91 29.02 -18.36 -11.69
N ARG A 92 30.10 -19.05 -12.11
CA ARG A 92 30.20 -19.64 -13.44
C ARG A 92 29.25 -20.82 -13.62
N ALA A 93 29.18 -21.72 -12.63
CA ALA A 93 28.29 -22.87 -12.66
C ALA A 93 26.80 -22.46 -12.75
N ILE A 94 26.40 -21.43 -12.00
CA ILE A 94 25.03 -20.88 -12.06
C ILE A 94 24.72 -20.31 -13.44
N LYS A 95 25.68 -19.61 -14.05
CA LYS A 95 25.50 -19.01 -15.38
C LYS A 95 25.35 -20.05 -16.49
N GLU A 96 25.99 -21.21 -16.35
CA GLU A 96 25.95 -22.29 -17.34
C GLU A 96 24.65 -23.12 -17.26
N ASN A 97 23.95 -23.08 -16.13
CA ASN A 97 22.72 -23.83 -15.94
C ASN A 97 21.48 -22.91 -15.84
N PRO A 98 20.75 -22.67 -16.95
CA PRO A 98 19.56 -21.82 -16.92
C PRO A 98 18.46 -22.37 -15.99
N GLY A 99 18.39 -23.69 -15.79
CA GLY A 99 17.45 -24.30 -14.84
C GLY A 99 17.69 -23.90 -13.38
N SER A 100 18.94 -23.55 -13.03
CA SER A 100 19.30 -23.11 -11.68
C SER A 100 18.65 -21.78 -11.29
N ARG A 101 18.26 -20.94 -12.26
CA ARG A 101 17.55 -19.67 -11.97
C ARG A 101 16.16 -19.94 -11.41
N MET A 102 15.39 -20.80 -12.07
CA MET A 102 14.04 -21.12 -11.64
C MET A 102 14.04 -21.87 -10.29
N GLU A 103 14.99 -22.78 -10.09
CA GLU A 103 15.18 -23.49 -8.81
C GLU A 103 15.52 -22.53 -7.67
N MET A 104 16.41 -21.57 -7.90
CA MET A 104 16.76 -20.54 -6.92
C MET A 104 15.57 -19.62 -6.59
N LEU A 105 14.80 -19.19 -7.59
CA LEU A 105 13.57 -18.42 -7.33
C LEU A 105 12.58 -19.25 -6.50
N ALA A 106 12.41 -20.54 -6.81
CA ALA A 106 11.57 -21.43 -6.01
C ALA A 106 12.08 -21.58 -4.57
N LEU A 107 13.40 -21.65 -4.36
CA LEU A 107 14.01 -21.66 -3.02
C LEU A 107 13.74 -20.36 -2.27
N MET A 108 13.91 -19.20 -2.92
CA MET A 108 13.59 -17.89 -2.32
C MET A 108 12.11 -17.81 -1.93
N HIS A 109 11.21 -18.27 -2.80
CA HIS A 109 9.78 -18.32 -2.50
C HIS A 109 9.48 -19.22 -1.29
N ARG A 110 10.08 -20.41 -1.22
CA ARG A 110 9.96 -21.31 -0.06
C ARG A 110 10.47 -20.65 1.23
N SER A 111 11.62 -19.98 1.18
CA SER A 111 12.17 -19.26 2.35
C SER A 111 11.22 -18.16 2.85
N LEU A 112 10.59 -17.41 1.93
CA LEU A 112 9.56 -16.43 2.26
C LEU A 112 8.30 -17.06 2.87
N GLN A 113 7.85 -18.20 2.37
CA GLN A 113 6.72 -18.95 2.94
C GLN A 113 7.03 -19.45 4.35
N ASN A 114 8.27 -19.91 4.59
CA ASN A 114 8.75 -20.37 5.89
C ASN A 114 9.04 -19.22 6.87
N ARG A 115 9.14 -17.97 6.40
CA ARG A 115 9.46 -16.76 7.18
C ARG A 115 10.83 -16.83 7.89
N GLU A 116 11.83 -17.38 7.22
CA GLU A 116 13.15 -17.65 7.82
C GLU A 116 13.89 -16.38 8.28
N ALA A 117 13.83 -15.28 7.52
CA ALA A 117 14.40 -13.98 7.89
C ALA A 117 13.30 -12.94 8.17
N ARG A 118 12.51 -13.17 9.21
CA ARG A 118 11.43 -12.26 9.64
C ARG A 118 11.95 -11.19 10.59
N GLN A 119 11.60 -9.94 10.30
CA GLN A 119 11.88 -8.80 11.16
C GLN A 119 10.63 -7.95 11.38
N PRO A 120 10.26 -7.62 12.65
CA PRO A 120 9.15 -6.73 12.93
C PRO A 120 9.56 -5.26 12.72
N LEU A 121 8.74 -4.52 11.99
CA LEU A 121 8.92 -3.11 11.68
C LEU A 121 7.85 -2.28 12.39
N ARG A 122 8.22 -1.59 13.48
CA ARG A 122 7.25 -0.81 14.27
C ARG A 122 7.00 0.57 13.67
N CYS A 123 5.75 0.84 13.33
CA CYS A 123 5.29 2.14 12.86
C CYS A 123 5.37 3.19 13.97
N ASN A 124 5.94 4.35 13.68
CA ASN A 124 5.90 5.47 14.60
C ASN A 124 4.43 5.89 14.88
N PRO A 125 4.01 6.04 16.16
CA PRO A 125 2.64 6.42 16.51
C PRO A 125 2.23 7.82 15.98
N THR A 126 3.20 8.66 15.62
CA THR A 126 2.99 9.99 15.01
C THR A 126 2.96 9.97 13.48
N ALA A 127 2.96 8.78 12.86
CA ALA A 127 2.77 8.63 11.42
C ALA A 127 1.44 9.26 10.99
N ARG A 128 1.45 9.93 9.84
CA ARG A 128 0.23 10.45 9.22
C ARG A 128 -0.46 9.30 8.50
N ASP A 129 -1.78 9.38 8.40
CA ASP A 129 -2.54 8.43 7.60
C ASP A 129 -2.23 8.67 6.11
N THR A 130 -2.24 7.59 5.33
CA THR A 130 -2.18 7.67 3.87
C THR A 130 -3.38 8.46 3.40
N TYR A 131 -3.13 9.46 2.55
CA TYR A 131 -4.13 10.41 2.12
C TYR A 131 -3.82 10.91 0.71
N GLN A 132 -4.82 11.05 -0.15
CA GLN A 132 -4.65 11.66 -1.46
C GLN A 132 -5.76 12.67 -1.70
N GLY A 133 -5.43 13.95 -1.55
CA GLY A 133 -6.27 15.08 -1.91
C GLY A 133 -5.68 15.86 -3.08
N ARG A 134 -6.44 16.85 -3.57
CA ARG A 134 -6.01 17.73 -4.67
C ARG A 134 -4.82 18.62 -4.29
N VAL A 135 -4.80 19.10 -3.06
CA VAL A 135 -3.80 20.06 -2.53
C VAL A 135 -2.68 19.36 -1.80
N LEU A 136 -2.97 18.26 -1.10
CA LEU A 136 -2.06 17.54 -0.22
C LEU A 136 -2.16 16.04 -0.48
N SER A 137 -1.03 15.36 -0.56
CA SER A 137 -0.96 13.91 -0.59
C SER A 137 0.09 13.39 0.38
N VAL A 138 -0.24 12.31 1.07
CA VAL A 138 0.60 11.55 1.99
C VAL A 138 0.64 10.11 1.46
N ARG A 139 1.81 9.68 0.99
CA ARG A 139 2.05 8.31 0.53
C ARG A 139 3.10 7.64 1.39
N HIS A 140 2.96 6.33 1.59
CA HIS A 140 3.91 5.53 2.35
C HIS A 140 4.49 4.44 1.48
N VAL A 141 5.81 4.27 1.58
CA VAL A 141 6.54 3.24 0.84
C VAL A 141 7.42 2.51 1.84
N MET A 142 7.24 1.20 1.93
CA MET A 142 8.18 0.30 2.56
C MET A 142 9.29 -0.02 1.56
N ALA A 143 10.54 0.16 1.93
CA ALA A 143 11.68 -0.21 1.11
C ALA A 143 12.55 -1.22 1.84
N VAL A 144 12.97 -2.27 1.14
CA VAL A 144 14.04 -3.18 1.57
C VAL A 144 15.27 -2.84 0.75
N ARG A 145 16.36 -2.50 1.42
CA ARG A 145 17.58 -2.01 0.79
C ARG A 145 18.76 -2.86 1.23
N VAL A 146 19.59 -3.22 0.25
CA VAL A 146 20.88 -3.85 0.51
C VAL A 146 21.97 -2.81 0.24
N LYS A 147 22.70 -2.45 1.28
CA LYS A 147 23.82 -1.54 1.17
C LYS A 147 25.02 -2.29 0.64
N THR A 148 25.54 -1.82 -0.46
CA THR A 148 26.76 -2.33 -1.08
C THR A 148 27.94 -1.36 -0.81
N PRO A 149 29.19 -1.83 -1.00
CA PRO A 149 30.37 -0.99 -0.78
C PRO A 149 30.41 0.25 -1.67
N TYR A 150 31.33 1.17 -1.37
CA TYR A 150 31.48 2.43 -2.10
C TYR A 150 31.58 2.21 -3.63
N CYS A 151 30.91 3.09 -4.40
CA CYS A 151 30.76 3.01 -5.85
C CYS A 151 30.01 1.79 -6.40
N VAL A 152 29.32 1.00 -5.56
CA VAL A 152 28.43 -0.07 -6.02
C VAL A 152 26.96 0.36 -5.87
N THR A 153 26.11 -0.02 -6.82
CA THR A 153 24.67 0.25 -6.77
C THR A 153 24.01 -0.49 -5.59
N ASP A 154 23.29 0.24 -4.75
CA ASP A 154 22.45 -0.32 -3.69
C ASP A 154 21.11 -0.79 -4.28
N PRO A 155 20.83 -2.10 -4.39
CA PRO A 155 19.53 -2.56 -4.85
C PRO A 155 18.45 -2.26 -3.81
N GLU A 156 17.28 -1.85 -4.29
CA GLU A 156 16.14 -1.43 -3.49
C GLU A 156 14.87 -2.11 -4.03
N LEU A 157 14.11 -2.74 -3.13
CA LEU A 157 12.76 -3.24 -3.39
C LEU A 157 11.78 -2.33 -2.65
N ALA A 158 10.91 -1.65 -3.38
CA ALA A 158 9.94 -0.71 -2.82
C ALA A 158 8.51 -1.25 -2.97
N LEU A 159 7.77 -1.33 -1.88
CA LEU A 159 6.35 -1.66 -1.84
C LEU A 159 5.53 -0.48 -1.29
N PRO A 160 4.45 -0.06 -1.99
CA PRO A 160 3.51 0.87 -1.38
C PRO A 160 2.82 0.19 -0.20
N ILE A 161 2.59 0.94 0.87
CA ILE A 161 1.79 0.49 2.01
C ILE A 161 0.78 1.57 2.39
N ARG A 162 -0.28 1.18 3.09
CA ARG A 162 -1.32 2.06 3.60
C ARG A 162 -1.20 2.17 5.11
N ILE A 163 -1.11 3.39 5.61
CA ILE A 163 -1.25 3.69 7.02
C ILE A 163 -2.64 4.26 7.24
N ALA A 164 -3.43 3.60 8.06
CA ALA A 164 -4.73 4.11 8.47
C ALA A 164 -4.78 4.07 9.99
N GLY A 165 -5.26 5.14 10.61
CA GLY A 165 -5.72 5.03 11.99
C GLY A 165 -6.78 3.95 12.02
N ARG A 166 -6.55 2.85 12.74
CA ARG A 166 -7.66 2.02 13.16
C ARG A 166 -8.59 2.97 13.90
N LEU A 167 -9.81 3.16 13.38
CA LEU A 167 -10.87 3.64 14.24
C LEU A 167 -10.80 2.72 15.46
N PRO A 168 -10.72 3.25 16.69
CA PRO A 168 -10.72 2.40 17.87
C PRO A 168 -11.87 1.45 17.65
N GLU A 169 -11.59 0.14 17.59
CA GLU A 169 -12.66 -0.85 17.58
C GLU A 169 -13.51 -0.43 18.77
N VAL A 170 -14.69 0.11 18.47
CA VAL A 170 -15.65 0.40 19.52
C VAL A 170 -15.94 -0.99 19.99
N ILE A 171 -15.24 -1.40 21.07
CA ILE A 171 -15.61 -2.54 21.87
C ILE A 171 -16.97 -2.11 22.37
N VAL A 172 -17.99 -2.43 21.58
CA VAL A 172 -19.37 -2.42 22.01
C VAL A 172 -19.34 -3.46 23.10
N GLN A 173 -19.02 -3.01 24.32
CA GLN A 173 -19.18 -3.80 25.52
C GLN A 173 -20.63 -4.22 25.45
N GLY A 174 -20.85 -5.46 25.06
CA GLY A 174 -22.18 -6.01 24.91
C GLY A 174 -22.86 -5.88 26.26
N THR A 175 -23.72 -4.88 26.41
CA THR A 175 -24.94 -5.06 27.17
C THR A 175 -25.65 -6.22 26.50
N VAL A 176 -25.44 -7.41 27.03
CA VAL A 176 -26.29 -8.56 26.78
C VAL A 176 -27.69 -8.15 27.22
N ILE A 177 -28.54 -7.75 26.28
CA ILE A 177 -29.97 -7.66 26.52
C ILE A 177 -30.44 -9.12 26.58
N VAL A 178 -30.45 -9.69 27.79
CA VAL A 178 -31.13 -10.95 28.06
C VAL A 178 -32.62 -10.68 27.89
N GLN A 179 -33.17 -11.01 26.70
CA GLN A 179 -34.61 -11.12 26.54
C GLN A 179 -35.08 -12.30 27.39
N GLY A 180 -36.07 -12.02 28.23
CA GLY A 180 -36.54 -12.87 29.30
C GLY A 180 -36.92 -14.27 28.86
N THR A 181 -36.33 -15.24 29.54
CA THR A 181 -36.94 -16.53 29.80
C THR A 181 -36.81 -16.77 31.30
N GLU A 182 -37.96 -16.96 31.96
CA GLU A 182 -38.03 -17.36 33.37
C GLU A 182 -37.25 -18.67 33.55
N ILE A 183 -36.19 -18.64 34.34
CA ILE A 183 -35.50 -19.83 34.82
C ILE A 183 -35.76 -19.92 36.31
N VAL A 184 -36.38 -21.04 36.68
CA VAL A 184 -36.72 -21.47 38.04
C VAL A 184 -35.45 -21.53 38.90
N ASP A 185 -35.57 -21.01 40.13
CA ASP A 185 -34.57 -20.99 41.18
C ASP A 185 -33.83 -22.33 41.36
N ALA A 186 -32.54 -22.33 41.04
CA ALA A 186 -31.58 -23.31 41.55
C ALA A 186 -30.47 -22.56 42.29
N ALA A 187 -30.41 -22.77 43.60
CA ALA A 187 -29.51 -22.09 44.52
C ALA A 187 -28.03 -22.16 44.06
N PRO A 188 -27.31 -21.02 44.02
CA PRO A 188 -25.91 -21.02 43.59
C PRO A 188 -25.00 -21.61 44.66
N LYS A 189 -24.26 -22.65 44.29
CA LYS A 189 -23.06 -23.08 45.02
C LYS A 189 -22.04 -21.93 44.99
N LYS A 190 -21.72 -21.38 46.17
CA LYS A 190 -20.60 -20.46 46.38
C LYS A 190 -19.30 -21.08 45.85
N LEU A 191 -18.78 -20.52 44.76
CA LEU A 191 -17.38 -20.69 44.38
C LEU A 191 -16.51 -19.80 45.29
N PRO A 192 -15.33 -20.28 45.72
CA PRO A 192 -14.40 -19.47 46.51
C PRO A 192 -13.90 -18.30 45.65
N GLN A 193 -14.03 -17.09 46.20
CA GLN A 193 -13.51 -15.87 45.57
C GLN A 193 -11.98 -15.96 45.48
N PRO A 194 -11.38 -15.59 44.33
CA PRO A 194 -9.94 -15.40 44.25
C PRO A 194 -9.55 -14.22 45.14
N VAL A 195 -8.60 -14.46 46.04
CA VAL A 195 -8.03 -13.41 46.89
C VAL A 195 -7.24 -12.48 45.98
N GLU A 196 -7.78 -11.29 45.71
CA GLU A 196 -7.05 -10.21 45.07
C GLU A 196 -5.88 -9.81 45.98
N ALA A 197 -4.67 -10.22 45.59
CA ALA A 197 -3.45 -9.70 46.16
C ALA A 197 -3.32 -8.23 45.72
N MET A 198 -3.65 -7.31 46.63
CA MET A 198 -3.37 -5.89 46.40
C MET A 198 -1.85 -5.71 46.22
N PRO A 199 -1.41 -5.00 45.17
CA PRO A 199 -0.01 -4.66 45.03
C PRO A 199 0.40 -3.76 46.21
N ILE A 200 1.38 -4.23 46.98
CA ILE A 200 2.03 -3.44 48.02
C ILE A 200 2.67 -2.23 47.32
N ALA A 201 2.13 -1.04 47.60
CA ALA A 201 2.70 0.22 47.13
C ALA A 201 4.11 0.37 47.71
N MET A 202 5.13 0.25 46.85
CA MET A 202 6.48 0.62 47.24
C MET A 202 6.53 2.12 47.52
N PRO A 203 7.11 2.57 48.65
CA PRO A 203 7.32 3.99 48.89
C PRO A 203 8.28 4.54 47.84
N ILE A 204 7.76 5.42 46.98
CA ILE A 204 8.55 6.22 46.07
C ILE A 204 9.44 7.13 46.92
N GLY A 205 10.74 6.81 46.97
CA GLY A 205 11.72 7.62 47.69
C GLY A 205 11.79 9.04 47.12
N PRO A 206 12.13 10.06 47.95
CA PRO A 206 12.13 11.48 47.58
C PRO A 206 13.10 11.88 46.44
N GLN A 207 13.84 10.93 45.86
CA GLN A 207 14.70 11.19 44.70
C GLN A 207 13.99 11.08 43.35
N ALA A 208 12.89 10.32 43.23
CA ALA A 208 12.19 10.15 41.95
C ALA A 208 11.38 11.39 41.51
N LEU A 209 10.99 12.27 42.44
CA LEU A 209 10.33 13.55 42.16
C LEU A 209 11.29 14.62 41.61
N ARG A 210 12.61 14.48 41.80
CA ARG A 210 13.59 15.45 41.27
C ARG A 210 13.92 15.21 39.80
N THR A 211 13.85 13.98 39.30
CA THR A 211 14.20 13.69 37.90
C THR A 211 13.11 14.13 36.92
N GLN A 212 11.83 14.14 37.33
CA GLN A 212 10.74 14.63 36.48
C GLN A 212 10.65 16.16 36.36
N GLN A 213 11.22 16.92 37.29
CA GLN A 213 11.24 18.39 37.20
C GLN A 213 12.33 18.94 36.26
N VAL A 214 13.35 18.15 35.91
CA VAL A 214 14.43 18.59 35.00
C VAL A 214 14.03 18.43 33.52
N LEU A 215 13.09 17.54 33.19
CA LEU A 215 12.66 17.30 31.79
C LEU A 215 11.62 18.32 31.27
N ASN A 216 11.02 19.12 32.15
CA ASN A 216 10.04 20.16 31.78
C ASN A 216 10.58 21.59 31.93
N ALA A 217 11.85 21.76 32.31
CA ALA A 217 12.47 23.08 32.35
C ALA A 217 12.87 23.50 30.93
N LYS A 218 12.30 24.62 30.46
CA LYS A 218 12.76 25.34 29.27
C LYS A 218 14.28 25.58 29.37
N PRO A 219 15.09 25.23 28.35
CA PRO A 219 16.52 25.53 28.33
C PRO A 219 16.76 27.04 28.52
N ALA A 220 17.71 27.42 29.39
CA ALA A 220 17.95 28.83 29.75
C ALA A 220 18.40 29.70 28.57
N ASP A 221 18.89 29.08 27.52
CA ASP A 221 19.34 29.63 26.25
C ASP A 221 18.19 29.89 25.24
N TRP A 222 16.96 29.45 25.52
CA TRP A 222 15.77 29.76 24.70
C TRP A 222 15.21 31.18 24.90
N GLU A 223 15.72 31.99 25.83
CA GLU A 223 15.27 33.39 25.98
C GLU A 223 16.06 34.38 25.12
N ALA A 224 17.25 34.01 24.65
CA ALA A 224 18.12 34.93 23.92
C ALA A 224 17.93 34.92 22.40
N THR A 225 17.27 33.89 21.84
CA THR A 225 17.26 33.68 20.37
C THR A 225 15.96 33.11 19.81
N VAL A 226 14.83 33.30 20.48
CA VAL A 226 13.52 33.05 19.87
C VAL A 226 13.00 34.36 19.32
N VAL A 227 13.14 34.54 18.01
CA VAL A 227 12.37 35.55 17.26
C VAL A 227 10.92 35.08 17.25
N VAL A 228 10.17 35.42 18.31
CA VAL A 228 8.72 35.33 18.29
C VAL A 228 8.27 36.42 17.32
N ALA A 229 7.98 36.04 16.08
CA ALA A 229 7.29 36.94 15.17
C ALA A 229 5.99 37.38 15.87
N ALA A 230 5.82 38.69 16.05
CA ALA A 230 4.57 39.24 16.55
C ALA A 230 3.42 38.69 15.70
N PRO A 231 2.26 38.37 16.30
CA PRO A 231 1.12 37.89 15.54
C PRO A 231 0.84 38.87 14.40
N VAL A 232 1.03 38.41 13.16
CA VAL A 232 0.72 39.20 11.97
C VAL A 232 -0.80 39.24 11.87
N THR A 233 -1.41 40.27 12.45
CA THR A 233 -2.78 40.65 12.12
C THR A 233 -2.80 41.16 10.69
N LEU A 234 -3.14 40.27 9.75
CA LEU A 234 -3.46 40.66 8.39
C LEU A 234 -4.76 41.49 8.45
N PRO A 235 -4.77 42.77 8.00
CA PRO A 235 -6.02 43.49 7.84
C PRO A 235 -6.86 42.77 6.78
N MET A 236 -7.88 42.05 7.20
CA MET A 236 -8.81 41.36 6.29
C MET A 236 -9.55 42.32 5.35
N ALA A 237 -9.44 43.64 5.58
CA ALA A 237 -9.94 44.67 4.68
C ALA A 237 -9.12 44.82 3.38
N GLU A 238 -7.92 44.23 3.28
CA GLU A 238 -7.04 44.38 2.11
C GLU A 238 -6.56 43.05 1.52
N ALA A 239 -7.10 41.92 1.97
CA ALA A 239 -6.85 40.62 1.35
C ALA A 239 -7.59 40.53 0.00
N SER A 240 -7.01 41.10 -1.07
CA SER A 240 -7.45 40.83 -2.43
C SER A 240 -6.93 39.46 -2.86
N MET A 241 -7.83 38.52 -3.13
CA MET A 241 -7.47 37.36 -3.94
C MET A 241 -7.11 37.88 -5.33
N GLY A 242 -5.85 37.71 -5.72
CA GLY A 242 -5.36 38.00 -7.06
C GLY A 242 -6.01 37.09 -8.10
N GLY A 243 -7.25 37.42 -8.47
CA GLY A 243 -7.76 37.15 -9.80
C GLY A 243 -7.21 38.23 -10.73
N ILE A 244 -6.69 37.82 -11.88
CA ILE A 244 -6.24 38.71 -12.94
C ILE A 244 -7.39 39.67 -13.27
N VAL A 245 -7.26 40.93 -12.87
CA VAL A 245 -8.10 42.01 -13.35
C VAL A 245 -7.68 42.25 -14.80
N ALA A 246 -8.44 41.68 -15.72
CA ALA A 246 -8.38 42.07 -17.12
C ALA A 246 -8.63 43.58 -17.20
N GLN A 247 -7.65 44.31 -17.72
CA GLN A 247 -7.79 45.72 -18.04
C GLN A 247 -8.96 45.87 -19.00
N ALA A 248 -9.95 46.67 -18.59
CA ALA A 248 -11.04 47.12 -19.45
C ALA A 248 -10.44 48.00 -20.56
N GLN A 249 -10.16 47.40 -21.71
CA GLN A 249 -10.14 48.11 -22.98
C GLN A 249 -11.58 48.15 -23.49
N GLN A 250 -12.12 49.36 -23.60
CA GLN A 250 -13.30 49.68 -24.40
C GLN A 250 -13.05 49.20 -25.83
N PHE A 251 -13.58 48.02 -26.14
CA PHE A 251 -13.81 47.56 -27.50
C PHE A 251 -15.29 47.72 -27.80
N CYS A 252 -15.56 48.17 -29.01
CA CYS A 252 -16.86 48.46 -29.58
C CYS A 252 -17.89 47.36 -29.33
N GLU A 253 -19.13 47.78 -29.12
CA GLU A 253 -20.33 46.94 -29.19
C GLU A 253 -20.41 46.27 -30.56
N GLU A 254 -19.88 45.05 -30.64
CA GLU A 254 -20.25 44.08 -31.66
C GLU A 254 -21.03 42.98 -30.93
N GLU A 255 -22.29 42.84 -31.31
CA GLU A 255 -23.28 41.93 -30.76
C GLU A 255 -22.86 40.47 -31.04
N VAL A 256 -21.91 39.96 -30.28
CA VAL A 256 -21.55 38.55 -30.28
C VAL A 256 -22.69 37.80 -29.60
N GLN A 257 -23.55 37.20 -30.42
CA GLN A 257 -24.46 36.14 -30.01
C GLN A 257 -23.64 35.07 -29.29
N LEU A 258 -23.70 35.07 -27.95
CA LEU A 258 -23.25 33.95 -27.13
C LEU A 258 -24.04 32.74 -27.60
N ALA A 259 -23.39 31.89 -28.40
CA ALA A 259 -23.86 30.55 -28.65
C ALA A 259 -24.16 29.91 -27.28
N PRO A 260 -25.29 29.20 -27.13
CA PRO A 260 -25.61 28.51 -25.88
C PRO A 260 -24.39 27.66 -25.53
N GLN A 261 -23.76 27.96 -24.39
CA GLN A 261 -22.74 27.10 -23.84
C GLN A 261 -23.37 25.72 -23.76
N ALA A 262 -22.85 24.79 -24.56
CA ALA A 262 -23.26 23.41 -24.51
C ALA A 262 -23.12 23.00 -23.05
N GLU A 263 -24.26 22.78 -22.37
CA GLU A 263 -24.27 22.09 -21.09
C GLU A 263 -23.42 20.85 -21.31
N GLU A 264 -22.21 20.87 -20.74
CA GLU A 264 -21.29 19.75 -20.77
C GLU A 264 -22.12 18.55 -20.34
N ALA A 265 -22.32 17.62 -21.27
CA ALA A 265 -23.18 16.48 -21.10
C ALA A 265 -22.65 15.67 -19.92
N GLN A 266 -23.12 16.01 -18.71
CA GLN A 266 -22.86 15.25 -17.51
C GLN A 266 -23.38 13.86 -17.82
N GLY A 267 -22.43 12.91 -17.93
CA GLY A 267 -22.72 11.58 -18.45
C GLY A 267 -23.90 11.00 -17.68
N GLN A 268 -24.89 10.47 -18.41
CA GLN A 268 -26.03 9.84 -17.78
C GLN A 268 -25.52 8.79 -16.77
N PRO A 269 -26.04 8.79 -15.53
CA PRO A 269 -25.60 7.84 -14.52
C PRO A 269 -25.90 6.41 -15.01
N GLY A 270 -25.03 5.46 -14.67
CA GLY A 270 -25.08 4.11 -15.22
C GLY A 270 -24.34 3.90 -16.54
N THR A 271 -23.70 4.94 -17.10
CA THR A 271 -22.82 4.80 -18.27
C THR A 271 -21.36 4.55 -17.87
N PHE A 272 -20.59 3.87 -18.74
CA PHE A 272 -19.17 3.60 -18.49
C PHE A 272 -18.35 4.88 -18.30
N LEU A 273 -18.63 5.92 -19.09
CA LEU A 273 -17.95 7.22 -18.96
C LEU A 273 -18.24 7.89 -17.61
N ALA A 274 -19.50 7.85 -17.16
CA ALA A 274 -19.86 8.38 -15.84
C ALA A 274 -19.19 7.61 -14.70
N LEU A 275 -19.01 6.28 -14.83
CA LEU A 275 -18.27 5.49 -13.85
C LEU A 275 -16.80 5.94 -13.79
N MET A 276 -16.15 6.12 -14.94
CA MET A 276 -14.75 6.55 -15.00
C MET A 276 -14.55 7.95 -14.38
N GLU A 277 -15.48 8.87 -14.66
CA GLU A 277 -15.46 10.21 -14.08
C GLU A 277 -15.72 10.18 -12.57
N LEU A 278 -16.61 9.30 -12.11
CA LEU A 278 -16.87 9.11 -10.68
C LEU A 278 -15.61 8.57 -9.97
N MET A 279 -14.92 7.60 -10.56
CA MET A 279 -13.65 7.08 -10.04
C MET A 279 -12.57 8.16 -9.97
N ASP A 280 -12.51 9.09 -10.93
CA ASP A 280 -11.59 10.23 -10.87
C ASP A 280 -11.87 11.21 -9.72
N ARG A 281 -13.10 11.19 -9.20
CA ARG A 281 -13.54 12.06 -8.10
C ARG A 281 -13.46 11.38 -6.74
N THR A 282 -13.35 10.05 -6.69
CA THR A 282 -13.29 9.29 -5.43
C THR A 282 -11.88 8.93 -5.01
N TYR A 283 -11.68 8.83 -3.70
CA TYR A 283 -10.40 8.39 -3.11
C TYR A 283 -10.40 6.90 -2.78
N ASP A 284 -11.56 6.38 -2.35
CA ASP A 284 -11.74 4.98 -2.00
C ASP A 284 -12.63 4.29 -3.04
N ASP A 285 -12.00 3.93 -4.16
CA ASP A 285 -12.67 3.32 -5.30
C ASP A 285 -13.34 1.99 -4.93
N LEU A 286 -12.72 1.19 -4.05
CA LEU A 286 -13.29 -0.07 -3.60
C LEU A 286 -14.58 0.14 -2.80
N SER A 287 -14.58 1.06 -1.84
CA SER A 287 -15.78 1.39 -1.07
C SER A 287 -16.85 2.04 -1.94
N MET A 288 -16.45 2.86 -2.93
CA MET A 288 -17.36 3.44 -3.90
C MET A 288 -18.02 2.36 -4.75
N LEU A 289 -17.24 1.46 -5.37
CA LEU A 289 -17.76 0.34 -6.18
C LEU A 289 -18.70 -0.54 -5.37
N ARG A 290 -18.38 -0.82 -4.09
CA ARG A 290 -19.29 -1.54 -3.19
C ARG A 290 -20.62 -0.82 -3.03
N LYS A 291 -20.60 0.49 -2.78
CA LYS A 291 -21.82 1.29 -2.63
C LYS A 291 -22.66 1.29 -3.91
N LEU A 292 -22.03 1.41 -5.08
CA LEU A 292 -22.75 1.36 -6.36
C LEU A 292 -23.46 0.02 -6.55
N CYS A 293 -22.78 -1.09 -6.26
CA CYS A 293 -23.37 -2.42 -6.38
C CYS A 293 -24.48 -2.70 -5.35
N THR A 294 -24.38 -2.16 -4.12
CA THR A 294 -25.32 -2.47 -3.03
C THR A 294 -26.50 -1.50 -2.93
N PHE A 295 -26.27 -0.20 -3.08
CA PHE A 295 -27.28 0.84 -2.84
C PHE A 295 -27.85 1.42 -4.13
N GLU A 296 -27.07 1.48 -5.20
CA GLU A 296 -27.47 2.09 -6.48
C GLU A 296 -27.58 1.03 -7.59
N ARG A 297 -28.00 -0.18 -7.21
CA ARG A 297 -28.03 -1.36 -8.10
C ARG A 297 -28.89 -1.15 -9.34
N ASP A 298 -30.00 -0.42 -9.22
CA ASP A 298 -30.91 -0.18 -10.35
C ASP A 298 -30.26 0.68 -11.44
N THR A 299 -29.34 1.56 -11.06
CA THR A 299 -28.66 2.49 -11.98
C THR A 299 -27.37 1.88 -12.54
N TRP A 300 -26.53 1.28 -11.68
CA TRP A 300 -25.21 0.80 -12.09
C TRP A 300 -25.13 -0.70 -12.33
N GLY A 301 -26.11 -1.47 -11.84
CA GLY A 301 -26.16 -2.93 -11.97
C GLY A 301 -26.00 -3.41 -13.40
N PRO A 302 -26.83 -2.93 -14.37
CA PRO A 302 -26.75 -3.40 -15.75
C PRO A 302 -25.37 -3.21 -16.39
N LEU A 303 -24.70 -2.09 -16.10
CA LEU A 303 -23.35 -1.82 -16.58
C LEU A 303 -22.33 -2.77 -15.93
N LEU A 304 -22.36 -2.88 -14.59
CA LEU A 304 -21.35 -3.63 -13.83
C LEU A 304 -21.47 -5.15 -14.01
N THR A 305 -22.68 -5.67 -14.28
CA THR A 305 -22.89 -7.11 -14.52
C THR A 305 -22.51 -7.55 -15.94
N HIS A 306 -22.39 -6.60 -16.88
CA HIS A 306 -22.11 -6.84 -18.30
C HIS A 306 -20.79 -6.26 -18.81
N LEU A 307 -19.84 -5.96 -17.91
CA LEU A 307 -18.54 -5.43 -18.31
C LEU A 307 -17.80 -6.41 -19.23
N GLY A 308 -17.45 -5.95 -20.43
CA GLY A 308 -16.58 -6.73 -21.31
C GLY A 308 -15.13 -6.83 -20.78
N PRO A 309 -14.30 -7.75 -21.28
CA PRO A 309 -12.91 -7.91 -20.83
C PRO A 309 -12.08 -6.62 -20.82
N THR A 310 -12.20 -5.80 -21.86
CA THR A 310 -11.48 -4.52 -21.98
C THR A 310 -12.01 -3.47 -21.01
N GLU A 311 -13.33 -3.41 -20.81
CA GLU A 311 -13.96 -2.45 -19.89
C GLU A 311 -13.68 -2.81 -18.44
N TYR A 312 -13.81 -4.09 -18.09
CA TYR A 312 -13.42 -4.64 -16.80
C TYR A 312 -11.97 -4.28 -16.46
N ALA A 313 -11.04 -4.54 -17.40
CA ALA A 313 -9.64 -4.18 -17.21
C ALA A 313 -9.47 -2.66 -16.98
N LYS A 314 -10.13 -1.81 -17.76
CA LYS A 314 -10.09 -0.35 -17.56
C LYS A 314 -10.58 0.07 -16.18
N VAL A 315 -11.69 -0.50 -15.68
CA VAL A 315 -12.18 -0.22 -14.31
C VAL A 315 -11.14 -0.63 -13.28
N VAL A 316 -10.60 -1.84 -13.37
CA VAL A 316 -9.58 -2.32 -12.42
C VAL A 316 -8.32 -1.44 -12.43
N HIS A 317 -7.88 -0.98 -13.60
CA HIS A 317 -6.71 -0.11 -13.74
C HIS A 317 -6.95 1.30 -13.23
N LYS A 318 -8.20 1.77 -13.32
CA LYS A 318 -8.61 3.10 -12.86
C LYS A 318 -8.53 3.25 -11.35
N ILE A 319 -8.53 2.15 -10.60
CA ILE A 319 -8.40 2.16 -9.15
C ILE A 319 -7.04 2.76 -8.77
N GLY A 320 -7.09 3.88 -8.07
CA GLY A 320 -5.92 4.70 -7.75
C GLY A 320 -4.98 4.00 -6.76
N LEU A 321 -5.55 3.24 -5.82
CA LEU A 321 -4.79 2.45 -4.86
C LEU A 321 -4.42 1.10 -5.46
N ALA A 322 -3.17 0.96 -5.88
CA ALA A 322 -2.66 -0.22 -6.55
C ALA A 322 -2.87 -1.53 -5.72
N LEU A 323 -2.81 -1.43 -4.38
CA LEU A 323 -3.08 -2.53 -3.45
C LEU A 323 -4.54 -2.99 -3.42
N ASP A 324 -5.48 -2.11 -3.76
CA ASP A 324 -6.91 -2.43 -3.75
C ASP A 324 -7.35 -3.07 -5.07
N ARG A 325 -6.54 -3.01 -6.13
CA ARG A 325 -6.87 -3.55 -7.45
C ARG A 325 -7.23 -5.03 -7.43
N PRO A 326 -6.45 -5.96 -6.83
CA PRO A 326 -6.81 -7.37 -6.82
C PRO A 326 -8.14 -7.64 -6.09
N ARG A 327 -8.39 -6.90 -4.99
CA ARG A 327 -9.62 -7.05 -4.18
C ARG A 327 -10.85 -6.50 -4.90
N ALA A 328 -10.70 -5.36 -5.56
CA ALA A 328 -11.76 -4.75 -6.35
C ALA A 328 -12.06 -5.55 -7.62
N ALA A 329 -11.02 -6.07 -8.29
CA ALA A 329 -11.18 -7.00 -9.38
C ALA A 329 -11.96 -8.24 -8.93
N GLU A 330 -11.55 -8.89 -7.84
CA GLU A 330 -12.30 -10.03 -7.27
C GLU A 330 -13.76 -9.68 -6.95
N PHE A 331 -14.00 -8.49 -6.40
CA PHE A 331 -15.35 -8.01 -6.11
C PHE A 331 -16.19 -7.85 -7.39
N LEU A 332 -15.65 -7.19 -8.41
CA LEU A 332 -16.29 -6.98 -9.70
C LEU A 332 -16.53 -8.31 -10.44
N ALA A 333 -15.56 -9.22 -10.41
CA ALA A 333 -15.67 -10.54 -11.02
C ALA A 333 -16.87 -11.32 -10.49
N LYS A 334 -17.16 -11.21 -9.19
CA LYS A 334 -18.33 -11.84 -8.55
C LYS A 334 -19.67 -11.22 -8.97
N GLN A 335 -19.66 -10.03 -9.57
CA GLN A 335 -20.87 -9.37 -10.08
C GLN A 335 -21.17 -9.69 -11.55
N LEU A 336 -20.23 -10.30 -12.29
CA LEU A 336 -20.44 -10.57 -13.72
C LEU A 336 -21.46 -11.69 -13.92
N GLU A 337 -22.56 -11.41 -14.65
CA GLU A 337 -23.61 -12.40 -14.92
C GLU A 337 -23.13 -13.54 -15.83
N GLY A 338 -22.24 -13.24 -16.78
CA GLY A 338 -21.57 -14.24 -17.62
C GLY A 338 -20.41 -14.97 -16.94
N GLY A 339 -20.09 -14.58 -15.70
CA GLY A 339 -18.91 -15.00 -14.96
C GLY A 339 -17.58 -14.52 -15.55
N LEU A 340 -16.51 -14.75 -14.81
CA LEU A 340 -15.17 -14.32 -15.19
C LEU A 340 -14.55 -15.32 -16.17
N THR A 341 -13.85 -14.81 -17.19
CA THR A 341 -13.10 -15.64 -18.15
C THR A 341 -11.61 -15.27 -18.16
N VAL A 342 -10.75 -16.15 -18.68
CA VAL A 342 -9.30 -15.91 -18.78
C VAL A 342 -9.02 -14.64 -19.58
N ARG A 343 -9.86 -14.32 -20.58
CA ARG A 343 -9.76 -13.06 -21.33
C ARG A 343 -9.89 -11.81 -20.46
N HIS A 344 -10.71 -11.82 -19.41
CA HIS A 344 -10.79 -10.69 -18.48
C HIS A 344 -9.47 -10.52 -17.73
N ILE A 345 -8.89 -11.62 -17.25
CA ILE A 345 -7.62 -11.62 -16.52
C ILE A 345 -6.47 -11.18 -17.44
N THR A 346 -6.36 -11.73 -18.65
CA THR A 346 -5.28 -11.35 -19.58
C THR A 346 -5.41 -9.91 -20.06
N GLN A 347 -6.62 -9.37 -20.24
CA GLN A 347 -6.80 -7.94 -20.53
C GLN A 347 -6.40 -7.05 -19.35
N CYS A 348 -6.55 -7.51 -18.11
CA CYS A 348 -5.95 -6.80 -16.98
C CYS A 348 -4.42 -6.82 -17.09
N LEU A 349 -3.80 -8.00 -17.26
CA LEU A 349 -2.34 -8.12 -17.33
C LEU A 349 -1.72 -7.32 -18.49
N LEU A 350 -2.39 -7.26 -19.65
CA LEU A 350 -1.90 -6.57 -20.84
C LEU A 350 -1.99 -5.03 -20.74
N ASN A 351 -3.01 -4.51 -20.06
CA ASN A 351 -3.15 -3.06 -19.85
C ASN A 351 -2.19 -2.53 -18.78
N GLU A 352 -1.58 -3.42 -17.99
CA GLU A 352 -0.70 -3.08 -16.89
C GLU A 352 0.74 -2.81 -17.37
N SER A 353 0.91 -1.81 -18.23
CA SER A 353 2.23 -1.49 -18.77
C SER A 353 3.15 -0.74 -17.78
N VAL A 354 2.67 -0.36 -16.58
CA VAL A 354 3.40 0.62 -15.72
C VAL A 354 3.34 0.35 -14.21
N SER A 355 2.47 -0.52 -13.70
CA SER A 355 2.36 -0.79 -12.25
C SER A 355 3.06 -2.09 -11.85
N GLY A 356 3.78 -2.06 -10.72
CA GLY A 356 4.87 -2.99 -10.43
C GLY A 356 4.53 -4.48 -10.46
N GLU A 357 5.52 -5.26 -10.91
CA GLU A 357 5.55 -6.71 -11.19
C GLU A 357 4.93 -7.64 -10.12
N SER A 358 4.67 -7.15 -8.91
CA SER A 358 4.09 -7.95 -7.81
C SER A 358 2.56 -8.08 -7.83
N GLN A 359 1.83 -7.18 -8.50
CA GLN A 359 0.36 -7.12 -8.39
C GLN A 359 -0.35 -8.13 -9.28
N ASN A 360 0.23 -8.41 -10.45
CA ASN A 360 -0.26 -9.40 -11.40
C ASN A 360 -0.44 -10.78 -10.76
N ALA A 361 0.55 -11.25 -9.99
CA ALA A 361 0.46 -12.53 -9.30
C ALA A 361 -0.72 -12.56 -8.31
N GLN A 362 -0.90 -11.50 -7.52
CA GLN A 362 -2.03 -11.40 -6.58
C GLN A 362 -3.39 -11.35 -7.29
N LEU A 363 -3.45 -10.62 -8.41
CA LEU A 363 -4.63 -10.53 -9.25
C LEU A 363 -4.99 -11.91 -9.82
N VAL A 364 -4.02 -12.64 -10.38
CA VAL A 364 -4.22 -14.01 -10.87
C VAL A 364 -4.65 -14.94 -9.75
N CYS A 365 -3.97 -14.94 -8.60
CA CYS A 365 -4.31 -15.83 -7.48
C CYS A 365 -5.73 -15.61 -6.95
N ARG A 366 -6.27 -14.37 -7.00
CA ARG A 366 -7.65 -14.09 -6.59
C ARG A 366 -8.68 -14.40 -7.67
N LEU A 367 -8.33 -14.20 -8.93
CA LEU A 367 -9.26 -14.29 -10.05
C LEU A 367 -9.33 -15.68 -10.68
N ALA A 368 -8.22 -16.44 -10.69
CA ALA A 368 -8.18 -17.77 -11.30
C ALA A 368 -9.23 -18.74 -10.73
N PRO A 369 -9.48 -18.79 -9.39
CA PRO A 369 -10.53 -19.65 -8.83
C PRO A 369 -11.96 -19.26 -9.23
N LEU A 370 -12.17 -18.02 -9.70
CA LEU A 370 -13.48 -17.51 -10.14
C LEU A 370 -13.69 -17.67 -11.65
N CYS A 371 -12.71 -18.24 -12.35
CA CYS A 371 -12.65 -18.27 -13.80
C CYS A 371 -13.38 -19.50 -14.37
N ASN A 372 -14.44 -19.28 -15.15
CA ASN A 372 -15.30 -20.36 -15.66
C ASN A 372 -14.62 -21.20 -16.75
N ASP A 373 -13.78 -20.59 -17.59
CA ASP A 373 -13.15 -21.25 -18.73
C ASP A 373 -11.81 -21.91 -18.40
N LEU A 374 -11.19 -21.58 -17.25
CA LEU A 374 -9.90 -22.15 -16.85
C LEU A 374 -9.98 -23.68 -16.63
N ALA A 375 -11.07 -24.17 -16.05
CA ALA A 375 -11.30 -25.61 -15.83
C ALA A 375 -11.71 -26.37 -17.11
N THR A 376 -12.31 -25.69 -18.08
CA THR A 376 -12.89 -26.33 -19.28
C THR A 376 -11.96 -26.28 -20.49
N ARG A 377 -11.08 -25.28 -20.57
CA ARG A 377 -10.17 -25.07 -21.71
C ARG A 377 -8.70 -25.17 -21.25
N PRO A 378 -7.98 -26.27 -21.57
CA PRO A 378 -6.57 -26.39 -21.20
C PRO A 378 -5.69 -25.31 -21.85
N GLU A 379 -6.07 -24.82 -23.03
CA GLU A 379 -5.39 -23.71 -23.73
C GLU A 379 -5.46 -22.39 -22.93
N ALA A 380 -6.52 -22.19 -22.14
CA ALA A 380 -6.72 -20.96 -21.38
C ALA A 380 -5.64 -20.78 -20.29
N ARG A 381 -5.15 -21.88 -19.70
CA ARG A 381 -4.00 -21.84 -18.79
C ARG A 381 -2.72 -21.38 -19.50
N ALA A 382 -2.45 -21.92 -20.69
CA ALA A 382 -1.28 -21.52 -21.48
C ALA A 382 -1.34 -20.06 -21.94
N GLU A 383 -2.53 -19.57 -22.33
CA GLU A 383 -2.77 -18.15 -22.64
C GLU A 383 -2.44 -17.26 -21.43
N LEU A 384 -2.87 -17.65 -20.23
CA LEU A 384 -2.62 -16.90 -18.99
C LEU A 384 -1.14 -16.92 -18.60
N GLU A 385 -0.49 -18.09 -18.61
CA GLU A 385 0.94 -18.25 -18.29
C GLU A 385 1.83 -17.46 -19.25
N TYR A 386 1.44 -17.35 -20.53
CA TYR A 386 2.16 -16.54 -21.52
C TYR A 386 2.22 -15.06 -21.14
N CYS A 387 1.18 -14.53 -20.50
CA CYS A 387 1.14 -13.15 -20.03
C CYS A 387 1.94 -12.90 -18.73
N LEU A 388 2.38 -13.95 -18.04
CA LEU A 388 3.09 -13.86 -16.77
C LEU A 388 4.61 -13.96 -16.94
N THR A 389 5.33 -13.20 -16.14
CA THR A 389 6.78 -13.32 -15.95
C THR A 389 7.14 -14.65 -15.27
N GLU A 390 8.42 -15.04 -15.36
CA GLU A 390 8.94 -16.25 -14.70
C GLU A 390 8.63 -16.28 -13.19
N TRP A 391 8.80 -15.13 -12.51
CA TRP A 391 8.53 -15.02 -11.08
C TRP A 391 7.04 -15.12 -10.76
N GLU A 392 6.19 -14.43 -11.52
CA GLU A 392 4.74 -14.50 -11.33
C GLU A 392 4.20 -15.91 -11.53
N ARG A 393 4.73 -16.68 -12.51
CA ARG A 393 4.36 -18.09 -12.70
C ARG A 393 4.68 -18.94 -11.47
N ILE A 394 5.82 -18.71 -10.82
CA ILE A 394 6.18 -19.42 -9.59
C ILE A 394 5.20 -19.08 -8.46
N LEU A 395 4.84 -17.79 -8.33
CA LEU A 395 3.90 -17.32 -7.32
C LEU A 395 2.47 -17.84 -7.54
N THR A 396 2.05 -18.01 -8.79
CA THR A 396 0.68 -18.41 -9.14
C THR A 396 0.51 -19.90 -9.35
N ALA A 397 1.60 -20.67 -9.51
CA ALA A 397 1.57 -22.10 -9.82
C ALA A 397 0.61 -22.89 -8.93
N SER A 398 0.72 -22.74 -7.60
CA SER A 398 -0.14 -23.47 -6.65
C SER A 398 -1.63 -23.16 -6.80
N THR A 399 -1.98 -21.96 -7.27
CA THR A 399 -3.36 -21.55 -7.48
C THR A 399 -3.89 -22.00 -8.83
N LEU A 400 -3.03 -22.08 -9.85
CA LEU A 400 -3.39 -22.57 -11.18
C LEU A 400 -3.45 -24.10 -11.27
N ASP A 401 -2.83 -24.80 -10.31
CA ASP A 401 -2.87 -26.25 -10.17
C ASP A 401 -4.04 -26.75 -9.31
N ALA A 402 -4.70 -25.87 -8.56
CA ALA A 402 -5.87 -26.16 -7.72
C ALA A 402 -7.17 -26.09 -8.52
#